data_AF-A0A397W8N8-F1
#
_entry.id   AF-A0A397W8N8-F1
#
_cell.length_a   1.000
_cell.length_b   1.000
_cell.length_c   1.000
_cell.angle_alpha   90.00
_cell.angle_beta   90.00
_cell.angle_gamma   90.00
#
_symmetry.space_group_name_H-M   'P 1'
#
loop_
_entity.id
_entity.type
_entity.pdbx_description
1 polymer ?
#
loop_
_entity_poly.entity_id
_entity_poly.type
_entity_poly.pdbx_seq_one_letter_code
_entity_poly.pdbx_strand_id
1 'polypeptide(L)'
;MWEILYGKPVPFEQDSMLQSKIQFQIQVCGGLRPPIHENTAMCYIDLMKKCRHTDPEKRPTAKEVYEIFVEWQNNETILSDSLESDKKLQNIKNEDMQMNIDSLYKSSFISFNNNYTNQDSKLYKLEIPNINNE
;
A
#
# COMPACT_ATOMS: atom_id res chain seq x y z
N MET A 1 -5.54 -3.61 -3.19
CA MET A 1 -5.11 -3.72 -4.60
C MET A 1 -3.80 -4.49 -4.71
N TRP A 2 -2.71 -4.00 -4.10
CA TRP A 2 -1.41 -4.70 -4.09
C TRP A 2 -1.52 -6.17 -3.61
N GLU A 3 -2.13 -6.41 -2.45
CA GLU A 3 -2.25 -7.77 -1.89
C GLU A 3 -3.03 -8.73 -2.78
N ILE A 4 -4.09 -8.24 -3.41
CA ILE A 4 -4.92 -9.02 -4.35
C ILE A 4 -4.09 -9.38 -5.58
N LEU A 5 -3.39 -8.39 -6.14
CA LEU A 5 -2.60 -8.56 -7.35
C LEU A 5 -1.48 -9.59 -7.17
N TYR A 6 -0.75 -9.52 -6.06
CA TYR A 6 0.36 -10.44 -5.80
C TYR A 6 -0.04 -11.69 -5.02
N GLY A 7 -1.27 -11.75 -4.51
CA GLY A 7 -1.75 -12.88 -3.70
C GLY A 7 -0.94 -13.09 -2.42
N LYS A 8 -0.32 -12.02 -1.90
CA LYS A 8 0.55 -12.04 -0.72
C LYS A 8 0.17 -10.87 0.18
N PRO A 9 0.22 -11.04 1.52
CA PRO A 9 0.08 -9.91 2.44
C PRO A 9 1.19 -8.91 2.17
N VAL A 10 0.93 -7.62 2.42
CA VAL A 10 1.99 -6.62 2.36
C VAL A 10 3.09 -7.03 3.36
N PRO A 11 4.36 -7.17 2.92
CA PRO A 11 5.43 -7.57 3.82
C PRO A 11 5.55 -6.55 4.95
N PHE A 12 5.40 -7.04 6.18
CA PHE A 12 5.56 -6.28 7.41
C PHE A 12 6.56 -7.03 8.29
N GLU A 13 7.78 -6.52 8.42
CA GLU A 13 8.76 -7.06 9.35
C GLU A 13 8.46 -6.50 10.76
N GLN A 14 7.90 -7.33 11.64
CA GLN A 14 7.54 -6.96 13.01
C GLN A 14 8.57 -7.47 14.02
N ASP A 15 9.83 -7.02 13.96
CA ASP A 15 10.85 -7.57 14.87
C ASP A 15 10.78 -7.00 16.32
N SER A 16 9.88 -6.04 16.62
CA SER A 16 9.62 -5.57 18.00
C SER A 16 8.28 -4.81 18.12
N MET A 17 7.24 -5.43 18.71
CA MET A 17 5.82 -5.06 18.56
C MET A 17 5.41 -3.58 18.74
N LEU A 18 6.03 -2.80 19.63
CA LEU A 18 5.59 -1.42 19.91
C LEU A 18 6.46 -0.34 19.24
N GLN A 19 7.79 -0.52 19.27
CA GLN A 19 8.72 0.36 18.56
C GLN A 19 8.58 0.20 17.04
N SER A 20 8.29 -1.01 16.55
CA SER A 20 8.03 -1.26 15.12
C SER A 20 6.81 -0.51 14.60
N LYS A 21 5.71 -0.38 15.37
CA LYS A 21 4.47 0.20 14.84
C LYS A 21 4.56 1.70 14.60
N ILE A 22 5.11 2.45 15.55
CA ILE A 22 5.31 3.91 15.40
C ILE A 22 6.38 4.16 14.32
N GLN A 23 7.47 3.42 14.33
CA GLN A 23 8.52 3.57 13.33
C GLN A 23 8.01 3.26 11.91
N PHE A 24 7.18 2.23 11.77
CA PHE A 24 6.51 1.91 10.50
C PHE A 24 5.56 3.02 10.06
N GLN A 25 4.75 3.57 10.98
CA GLN A 25 3.89 4.71 10.65
C GLN A 25 4.70 5.90 10.15
N ILE A 26 5.84 6.20 10.79
CA ILE A 26 6.77 7.25 10.33
C ILE A 26 7.33 6.92 8.95
N GLN A 27 7.76 5.69 8.70
CA GLN A 27 8.25 5.25 7.39
C GLN A 27 7.17 5.38 6.30
N VAL A 28 5.93 4.97 6.59
CA VAL A 28 4.79 5.13 5.67
C VAL A 28 4.49 6.61 5.41
N CYS A 29 4.50 7.46 6.43
CA CYS A 29 4.38 8.91 6.26
C CYS A 29 5.55 9.49 5.45
N GLY A 30 6.75 8.92 5.61
CA GLY A 30 7.94 9.23 4.83
C GLY A 30 7.96 8.64 3.41
N GLY A 31 6.89 7.96 2.99
CA GLY A 31 6.76 7.45 1.63
C GLY A 31 7.10 5.97 1.43
N LEU A 32 7.33 5.20 2.50
CA LEU A 32 7.50 3.75 2.40
C LEU A 32 6.26 3.11 1.77
N ARG A 33 6.51 2.34 0.71
CA ARG A 33 5.53 1.86 -0.27
C ARG A 33 5.88 0.40 -0.62
N PRO A 34 4.91 -0.54 -0.69
CA PRO A 34 5.20 -1.88 -1.21
C PRO A 34 5.76 -1.80 -2.64
N PRO A 35 6.73 -2.66 -2.98
CA PRO A 35 7.40 -2.66 -4.27
C PRO A 35 6.42 -3.07 -5.38
N ILE A 36 6.64 -2.56 -6.59
CA ILE A 36 5.87 -2.96 -7.77
C ILE A 36 6.75 -3.88 -8.62
N HIS A 37 6.25 -5.05 -9.00
CA HIS A 37 6.99 -5.97 -9.86
C HIS A 37 6.91 -5.52 -11.32
N GLU A 38 8.00 -5.70 -12.07
CA GLU A 38 8.13 -5.28 -13.47
C GLU A 38 7.06 -5.85 -14.39
N ASN A 39 6.60 -7.08 -14.11
CA ASN A 39 5.57 -7.75 -14.91
C ASN A 39 4.15 -7.23 -14.67
N THR A 40 3.95 -6.23 -13.82
CA THR A 40 2.64 -5.67 -13.51
C THR A 40 2.12 -4.81 -14.65
N ALA A 41 0.87 -5.04 -15.06
CA ALA A 41 0.21 -4.21 -16.06
C ALA A 41 0.22 -2.72 -15.68
N MET A 42 0.58 -1.86 -16.62
CA MET A 42 0.77 -0.43 -16.39
C MET A 42 -0.48 0.27 -15.86
N CYS A 43 -1.68 -0.15 -16.31
CA CYS A 43 -2.94 0.40 -15.81
C CYS A 43 -3.10 0.22 -14.29
N TYR A 44 -2.69 -0.93 -13.74
CA TYR A 44 -2.67 -1.17 -12.29
C TYR A 44 -1.58 -0.35 -11.58
N ILE A 45 -0.40 -0.22 -12.18
CA ILE A 45 0.69 0.62 -11.63
C ILE A 45 0.20 2.06 -11.46
N ASP A 46 -0.41 2.61 -12.49
CA ASP A 46 -0.88 4.00 -12.49
C ASP A 46 -2.02 4.21 -11.50
N LEU A 47 -2.97 3.29 -11.43
CA LEU A 47 -4.05 3.34 -10.45
C LEU A 47 -3.51 3.23 -9.02
N MET A 48 -2.58 2.31 -8.74
CA MET A 48 -1.95 2.17 -7.42
C MET A 48 -1.18 3.43 -7.01
N LYS A 49 -0.47 4.07 -7.95
CA LYS A 49 0.23 5.35 -7.70
C LYS A 49 -0.76 6.47 -7.35
N LYS A 50 -1.85 6.61 -8.11
CA LYS A 50 -2.92 7.59 -7.85
C LYS A 50 -3.56 7.37 -6.48
N CYS A 51 -3.96 6.14 -6.16
CA CYS A 51 -4.59 5.80 -4.87
C CYS A 51 -3.71 6.07 -3.64
N ARG A 52 -2.39 6.10 -3.80
CA ARG A 52 -1.42 6.32 -2.73
C ARG A 52 -0.64 7.62 -2.82
N HIS A 53 -1.18 8.56 -3.58
CA HIS A 53 -0.64 9.90 -3.69
C HIS A 53 -0.54 10.55 -2.29
N THR A 54 0.57 11.25 -2.01
CA THR A 54 0.82 11.86 -0.69
C THR A 54 -0.25 12.90 -0.35
N ASP A 55 -0.53 13.78 -1.32
CA ASP A 55 -1.65 14.72 -1.29
C ASP A 55 -3.00 13.96 -1.40
N PRO A 56 -3.88 14.03 -0.38
CA PRO A 56 -5.18 13.36 -0.39
C PRO A 56 -6.11 13.82 -1.52
N GLU A 57 -6.06 15.09 -1.92
CA GLU A 57 -6.94 15.67 -2.94
C GLU A 57 -6.62 15.14 -4.35
N LYS A 58 -5.42 14.58 -4.54
CA LYS A 58 -5.01 13.93 -5.79
C LYS A 58 -5.35 12.45 -5.84
N ARG A 59 -5.90 11.88 -4.76
CA ARG A 59 -6.34 10.50 -4.74
C ARG A 59 -7.71 10.40 -5.41
N PRO A 60 -7.95 9.37 -6.22
CA PRO A 60 -9.26 9.14 -6.79
C PRO A 60 -10.25 8.78 -5.67
N THR A 61 -11.46 9.29 -5.80
CA THR A 61 -12.62 8.87 -5.03
C THR A 61 -12.97 7.42 -5.33
N ALA A 62 -13.71 6.78 -4.43
CA ALA A 62 -14.19 5.41 -4.66
C ALA A 62 -15.05 5.31 -5.94
N LYS A 63 -15.77 6.38 -6.30
CA LYS A 63 -16.57 6.45 -7.53
C LYS A 63 -15.68 6.44 -8.78
N GLU A 64 -14.65 7.27 -8.82
CA GLU A 64 -13.70 7.31 -9.94
C GLU A 64 -12.97 5.96 -10.09
N VAL A 65 -12.57 5.32 -8.99
CA VAL A 65 -11.98 3.98 -9.03
C VAL A 65 -12.95 2.95 -9.61
N TYR A 66 -14.24 3.01 -9.26
CA TYR A 66 -15.27 2.14 -9.84
C TYR A 66 -15.42 2.38 -11.34
N GLU A 67 -15.49 3.63 -11.79
CA GLU A 67 -15.60 3.99 -13.20
C GLU A 67 -14.39 3.49 -14.01
N ILE A 68 -13.17 3.61 -13.46
CA ILE A 68 -11.95 3.05 -14.07
C ILE A 68 -12.07 1.54 -14.26
N PHE A 69 -12.57 0.80 -13.26
CA PHE A 69 -12.74 -0.65 -13.40
C PHE A 69 -13.83 -1.03 -14.40
N VAL A 70 -14.90 -0.26 -14.49
CA VAL A 70 -15.94 -0.44 -15.51
C VAL A 70 -15.36 -0.20 -16.91
N GLU A 71 -14.54 0.83 -17.08
CA GLU A 71 -13.84 1.09 -18.35
C GLU A 71 -12.94 -0.10 -18.73
N TRP A 72 -12.14 -0.61 -17.80
CA TRP A 72 -11.25 -1.74 -18.06
C TRP A 72 -12.00 -3.01 -18.45
N GLN A 73 -13.14 -3.30 -17.83
CA GLN A 73 -13.98 -4.45 -18.18
C GLN A 73 -14.54 -4.37 -19.59
N ASN A 74 -14.78 -3.16 -20.10
CA ASN A 74 -15.30 -2.93 -21.44
C ASN A 74 -14.20 -2.70 -22.49
N ASN A 75 -12.93 -2.76 -22.09
CA ASN A 75 -11.80 -2.52 -22.97
C ASN A 75 -10.97 -3.80 -23.16
N GLU A 76 -11.14 -4.45 -24.31
CA GLU A 76 -10.47 -5.72 -24.65
C GLU A 76 -8.95 -5.63 -24.58
N THR A 77 -8.33 -4.50 -24.96
CA THR A 77 -6.88 -4.36 -24.95
C THR A 77 -6.35 -4.36 -23.52
N ILE A 78 -6.97 -3.58 -22.63
CA ILE A 78 -6.60 -3.52 -21.20
C ILE A 78 -6.81 -4.89 -20.54
N LEU A 79 -7.90 -5.57 -20.86
CA LEU A 79 -8.18 -6.90 -20.33
C LEU A 79 -7.10 -7.91 -20.77
N SER A 80 -6.71 -7.87 -22.05
CA SER A 80 -5.67 -8.76 -22.58
C SER A 80 -4.30 -8.51 -21.95
N ASP A 81 -3.92 -7.24 -21.78
CA ASP A 81 -2.67 -6.84 -21.12
C ASP A 81 -2.65 -7.25 -19.64
N SER A 82 -3.77 -7.05 -18.94
CA SER A 82 -3.93 -7.48 -17.55
C SER A 82 -3.78 -8.99 -17.41
N LEU A 83 -4.42 -9.77 -18.29
CA LEU A 83 -4.35 -11.23 -18.25
C LEU A 83 -2.93 -11.74 -18.50
N GLU A 84 -2.19 -11.11 -19.41
CA GLU A 84 -0.81 -11.46 -19.70
C GLU A 84 0.12 -11.13 -18.52
N SER A 85 -0.07 -9.96 -17.90
CA SER A 85 0.58 -9.59 -16.64
C SER A 85 0.32 -10.63 -15.54
N ASP A 86 -0.94 -11.02 -15.35
CA ASP A 86 -1.34 -11.99 -14.33
C ASP A 86 -0.66 -13.35 -14.52
N LYS A 87 -0.57 -13.85 -15.76
CA LYS A 87 0.16 -15.08 -16.09
C LYS A 87 1.63 -14.99 -15.70
N LYS A 88 2.29 -13.86 -16.04
CA LYS A 88 3.70 -13.63 -15.70
C LYS A 88 3.91 -13.55 -14.19
N LEU A 89 2.97 -12.94 -13.46
CA LEU A 89 3.01 -12.86 -11.99
C LEU A 89 2.75 -14.21 -11.31
N GLN A 90 1.91 -15.08 -11.87
CA GLN A 90 1.66 -16.42 -11.30
C GLN A 90 2.93 -17.28 -11.23
N ASN A 91 3.85 -17.14 -12.19
CA ASN A 91 5.15 -17.82 -12.13
C ASN A 91 5.96 -17.41 -10.90
N ILE A 92 5.83 -16.17 -10.43
CA ILE A 92 6.48 -15.64 -9.22
C ILE A 92 5.76 -16.08 -7.93
N LYS A 93 4.44 -16.32 -7.99
CA LYS A 93 3.65 -16.74 -6.83
C LYS A 93 3.94 -18.18 -6.41
N ASN A 94 4.24 -19.05 -7.38
CA ASN A 94 4.44 -20.48 -7.14
C ASN A 94 5.73 -20.82 -6.37
N GLU A 95 6.73 -19.93 -6.38
CA GLU A 95 8.01 -20.14 -5.68
C GLU A 95 7.93 -19.91 -4.16
N ASP A 96 6.93 -19.14 -3.68
CA ASP A 96 6.85 -18.66 -2.29
C ASP A 96 5.65 -19.21 -1.48
N MET A 97 4.85 -20.12 -2.03
CA MET A 97 3.56 -20.48 -1.43
C MET A 97 3.68 -21.56 -0.35
N GLN A 98 4.14 -21.16 0.84
CA GLN A 98 3.92 -21.90 2.09
C GLN A 98 3.67 -20.93 3.27
N MET A 99 2.57 -20.20 3.23
CA MET A 99 2.05 -19.50 4.42
C MET A 99 0.55 -19.74 4.57
N ASN A 100 0.16 -20.23 5.74
CA ASN A 100 -1.22 -20.50 6.12
C ASN A 100 -1.94 -19.16 6.36
N ILE A 101 -2.84 -18.81 5.43
CA ILE A 101 -3.50 -17.49 5.30
C ILE A 101 -4.36 -17.11 6.51
N ASP A 102 -4.79 -18.09 7.31
CA ASP A 102 -5.78 -17.89 8.38
C ASP A 102 -5.29 -17.04 9.58
N SER A 103 -3.98 -16.87 9.78
CA SER A 103 -3.45 -16.16 10.95
C SER A 103 -3.20 -14.66 10.75
N LEU A 104 -3.17 -14.16 9.50
CA LEU A 104 -2.68 -12.81 9.17
C LEU A 104 -3.77 -11.76 8.90
N TYR A 105 -4.99 -12.18 8.55
CA TYR A 105 -6.08 -11.26 8.19
C TYR A 105 -6.99 -10.85 9.37
N LYS A 106 -6.50 -10.93 10.61
CA LYS A 106 -7.24 -10.42 11.77
C LYS A 106 -6.94 -8.93 11.93
N SER A 107 -7.86 -8.08 11.46
CA SER A 107 -7.80 -6.64 11.68
C SER A 107 -7.62 -6.35 13.17
N SER A 108 -6.49 -5.77 13.56
CA SER A 108 -6.27 -5.33 14.94
C SER A 108 -6.67 -3.87 15.06
N PHE A 109 -7.57 -3.56 15.99
CA PHE A 109 -7.96 -2.19 16.28
C PHE A 109 -6.72 -1.38 16.67
N ILE A 110 -6.41 -0.32 15.92
CA ILE A 110 -5.44 0.67 16.38
C ILE A 110 -6.11 1.40 17.53
N SER A 111 -5.66 1.14 18.76
CA SER A 111 -6.05 1.95 19.91
C SER A 111 -5.61 3.38 19.65
N PHE A 112 -6.55 4.27 19.32
CA PHE A 112 -6.32 5.70 19.38
C PHE A 112 -6.38 6.09 20.86
N ASN A 113 -5.23 6.41 21.43
CA ASN A 113 -5.17 6.94 22.79
C ASN A 113 -5.68 8.39 22.72
N ASN A 114 -6.94 8.60 23.14
CA ASN A 114 -7.67 9.86 22.96
C ASN A 114 -7.30 10.92 24.00
N ASN A 115 -6.05 10.94 24.47
CA ASN A 115 -5.61 11.82 25.57
C ASN A 115 -5.08 13.18 25.10
N TYR A 116 -5.40 13.61 23.87
CA TYR A 116 -5.22 15.01 23.47
C TYR A 116 -6.54 15.77 23.61
N THR A 117 -7.09 15.76 24.82
CA THR A 117 -7.99 16.85 25.23
C THR A 117 -7.13 18.06 25.54
N ASN A 118 -7.15 19.02 24.61
CA ASN A 118 -6.88 20.45 24.80
C ASN A 118 -6.13 20.82 26.08
N GLN A 119 -4.80 20.85 26.02
CA GLN A 119 -3.99 21.76 26.81
C GLN A 119 -2.72 22.10 26.02
N ASP A 120 -2.70 23.33 25.53
CA ASP A 120 -1.58 24.13 25.03
C ASP A 120 -0.57 23.49 24.07
N SER A 121 -0.58 24.04 22.86
CA SER A 121 0.43 23.92 21.84
C SER A 121 1.86 24.11 22.37
N LYS A 122 2.53 23.02 22.71
CA LYS A 122 3.97 22.87 22.51
C LYS A 122 4.17 21.87 21.38
N LEU A 123 4.29 22.41 20.17
CA LEU A 123 4.91 21.74 19.04
C LEU A 123 6.26 21.19 19.52
N TYR A 124 6.31 19.89 19.82
CA TYR A 124 7.58 19.18 19.76
C TYR A 124 7.98 19.24 18.29
N LYS A 125 8.92 20.12 17.99
CA LYS A 125 9.68 20.13 16.75
C LYS A 125 10.38 18.77 16.71
N LEU A 126 9.75 17.78 16.08
CA LEU A 126 10.43 16.57 15.66
C LEU A 126 11.37 17.02 14.55
N GLU A 127 12.61 17.29 14.93
CA GLU A 127 13.70 17.52 13.99
C GLU A 127 13.85 16.24 13.17
N ILE A 128 13.30 16.27 11.96
CA ILE A 128 13.62 15.31 10.92
C ILE A 128 15.12 15.50 10.65
N PRO A 129 15.98 14.50 10.83
CA PRO A 129 17.38 14.64 10.44
C PRO A 129 17.41 14.93 8.94
N ASN A 130 18.00 16.07 8.56
CA ASN A 130 18.29 16.36 7.17
C ASN A 130 19.13 15.21 6.63
N ILE A 131 18.54 14.40 5.74
CA ILE A 131 19.32 13.57 4.83
C ILE A 131 19.89 14.55 3.83
N ASN A 132 21.10 15.02 4.12
CA ASN A 132 21.93 15.75 3.17
C ASN A 132 22.16 14.81 1.98
N ASN A 133 21.60 15.16 0.84
CA ASN A 133 22.02 14.62 -0.45
C ASN A 133 23.18 15.51 -0.93
N GLU A 134 24.41 15.00 -0.80
CA GLU A 134 25.48 15.26 -1.76
C GLU A 134 25.52 14.11 -2.76
#